data_AF-A0A9N9IGB8-F1
#
_entry.id   AF-A0A9N9IGB8-F1
#
_cell.length_a   1.000
_cell.length_b   1.000
_cell.length_c   1.000
_cell.angle_alpha   90.00
_cell.angle_beta   90.00
_cell.angle_gamma   90.00
#
_symmetry.space_group_name_H-M   'P 1'
#
loop_
_entity.id
_entity.type
_entity.pdbx_description
1 polymer ?
#
loop_
_entity_poly.entity_id
_entity_poly.type
_entity_poly.pdbx_seq_one_letter_code
_entity_poly.pdbx_strand_id
1 'polypeptide(L)'
;ASQDLDDLFADLNVKTAKPSHERRSLIQARVSSFADQTNTRWHPENQRMVNSMSSISSASERLSEISLKSNDALSTSSTSSMTSTSAFGFIGNSVPNNGKSNQSFQSQSQRPSSILKANRMSKANKVSLEELGINTDRTVTTPLWKSMKTLETDQANALTNEDYIQADKLTHDIQELNSKIQTFCGVLPGIEQTLNELREKQVKYLKSQAEISKTLEKEFIKKKKEEEEAFKQYAADMENLHNIETKKINEMRKEIDKENSEIVFGLDIWNKGVADLNERIEERVRDEKLERESLLKKRENVQTQIAELLQRLEKLRAEEESYTRQITDIDLQIESITTEFHVERDENTREKNDLDRRRHEIDNKTRHVEEVETNLHQRLENYRKRQETSQEQLESLEQRIGEIKLTAKVYREESAEVEKLIEHLKDRNQRDNDCEKEIFDIRLQMEESDTEVKRLTSKVMHDQQTYSTIKQDISTIDTQIPALEEQKKLAVAGRDFKSAGRLANRIKDLQSTRDERTKFLETKRASLERDQESLKASRKILEENTTKFAEAVKRIGSELGEELQESLLQLRSRYDVATQQKLNTLQSLLQNEIQGMEYRINHVRVRYGIATEEDP
;
A
#
# COMPACT_ATOMS: atom_id res chain seq x y z
N ALA A 1 -81.37 21.03 -29.03
CA ALA A 1 -82.00 22.11 -28.26
C ALA A 1 -82.19 21.61 -26.83
N SER A 2 -81.55 22.32 -25.89
CA SER A 2 -81.69 22.33 -24.42
C SER A 2 -81.84 21.03 -23.61
N GLN A 3 -80.90 20.88 -22.66
CA GLN A 3 -81.07 20.58 -21.23
C GLN A 3 -81.63 19.19 -20.85
N ASP A 4 -81.24 18.52 -19.76
CA ASP A 4 -80.33 18.77 -18.64
C ASP A 4 -80.24 17.44 -17.85
N LEU A 5 -79.15 17.27 -17.10
CA LEU A 5 -79.03 16.65 -15.76
C LEU A 5 -79.25 15.13 -15.54
N ASP A 6 -78.13 14.44 -15.33
CA ASP A 6 -77.63 13.87 -14.05
C ASP A 6 -78.54 13.12 -13.06
N ASP A 7 -77.91 12.07 -12.52
CA ASP A 7 -78.06 11.42 -11.21
C ASP A 7 -79.15 10.36 -10.98
N LEU A 8 -78.67 9.11 -10.90
CA LEU A 8 -79.39 7.96 -10.37
C LEU A 8 -78.52 7.23 -9.33
N PHE A 9 -78.49 7.73 -8.09
CA PHE A 9 -78.18 6.94 -6.90
C PHE A 9 -78.90 7.49 -5.67
N ALA A 10 -79.30 6.55 -4.80
CA ALA A 10 -80.07 6.69 -3.56
C ALA A 10 -81.59 6.85 -3.80
N ASP A 11 -82.49 6.13 -3.15
CA ASP A 11 -82.44 5.80 -1.73
C ASP A 11 -83.57 4.81 -1.31
N LEU A 12 -83.49 4.33 -0.07
CA LEU A 12 -84.56 3.80 0.81
C LEU A 12 -84.83 2.26 0.79
N ASN A 13 -84.48 1.43 1.78
CA ASN A 13 -84.61 1.44 3.26
C ASN A 13 -85.93 0.81 3.78
N VAL A 14 -85.82 -0.43 4.30
CA VAL A 14 -86.29 -0.94 5.62
C VAL A 14 -87.81 -0.95 5.96
N LYS A 15 -88.36 -2.12 6.37
CA LYS A 15 -88.72 -2.50 7.78
C LYS A 15 -89.67 -3.73 7.90
N THR A 16 -89.23 -4.73 8.68
CA THR A 16 -89.92 -5.48 9.77
C THR A 16 -91.36 -6.02 9.64
N ALA A 17 -91.58 -7.33 9.92
CA ALA A 17 -92.02 -7.86 11.24
C ALA A 17 -92.42 -9.37 11.22
N LYS A 18 -92.01 -10.06 12.30
CA LYS A 18 -92.16 -11.45 12.82
C LYS A 18 -93.63 -11.88 13.18
N PRO A 19 -93.88 -13.01 13.94
CA PRO A 19 -93.55 -14.44 13.78
C PRO A 19 -94.72 -15.40 14.22
N SER A 20 -94.57 -16.73 14.12
CA SER A 20 -95.22 -17.66 15.08
C SER A 20 -94.54 -19.03 15.21
N HIS A 21 -94.51 -19.54 16.44
CA HIS A 21 -93.85 -20.74 16.96
C HIS A 21 -94.77 -21.99 16.95
N GLU A 22 -94.14 -23.19 16.94
CA GLU A 22 -94.25 -24.29 17.93
C GLU A 22 -94.68 -25.72 17.48
N ARG A 23 -93.90 -26.72 17.99
CA ARG A 23 -94.15 -28.16 18.27
C ARG A 23 -94.09 -29.18 17.10
N ARG A 24 -93.57 -30.42 17.23
CA ARG A 24 -92.98 -31.24 18.32
C ARG A 24 -92.34 -32.53 17.70
N SER A 25 -91.17 -32.94 18.21
CA SER A 25 -90.65 -34.30 18.54
C SER A 25 -91.01 -35.58 17.73
N LEU A 26 -90.01 -36.43 17.40
CA LEU A 26 -89.72 -37.74 18.06
C LEU A 26 -88.55 -38.53 17.40
N ILE A 27 -87.75 -39.21 18.27
CA ILE A 27 -86.96 -40.47 18.11
C ILE A 27 -85.67 -40.43 17.24
N GLN A 28 -84.53 -41.10 17.51
CA GLN A 28 -83.73 -41.66 18.63
C GLN A 28 -82.85 -42.80 18.03
N ALA A 29 -81.57 -42.85 18.41
CA ALA A 29 -80.59 -43.95 18.25
C ALA A 29 -80.10 -44.26 16.80
N ARG A 30 -78.82 -44.56 16.51
CA ARG A 30 -77.96 -45.57 17.15
C ARG A 30 -76.46 -45.31 16.83
N VAL A 31 -75.63 -45.58 17.83
CA VAL A 31 -74.16 -45.76 17.76
C VAL A 31 -73.83 -47.18 17.29
N SER A 32 -72.68 -47.36 16.61
CA SER A 32 -71.73 -48.51 16.63
C SER A 32 -71.08 -48.69 15.25
N SER A 33 -69.81 -48.30 15.10
CA SER A 33 -68.60 -49.16 15.14
C SER A 33 -68.36 -49.97 13.87
N PHE A 34 -67.18 -49.84 13.25
CA PHE A 34 -66.27 -50.96 12.98
C PHE A 34 -64.98 -50.43 12.34
N ALA A 35 -63.86 -50.74 12.98
CA ALA A 35 -62.52 -50.70 12.41
C ALA A 35 -62.15 -52.12 11.97
N ASP A 36 -61.52 -52.29 10.81
CA ASP A 36 -60.31 -53.11 10.66
C ASP A 36 -59.71 -53.08 9.23
N GLN A 37 -58.39 -52.86 9.21
CA GLN A 37 -57.33 -53.55 8.46
C GLN A 37 -57.38 -53.73 6.93
N THR A 38 -56.34 -53.22 6.25
CA THR A 38 -55.33 -53.99 5.47
C THR A 38 -54.09 -53.06 5.33
N ASN A 39 -52.87 -53.35 5.79
CA ASN A 39 -51.88 -54.42 5.62
C ASN A 39 -50.87 -54.22 4.46
N THR A 40 -49.59 -54.15 4.86
CA THR A 40 -48.33 -54.47 4.14
C THR A 40 -47.92 -53.67 2.88
N ARG A 41 -46.72 -53.06 2.87
CA ARG A 41 -45.42 -53.73 2.60
C ARG A 41 -44.37 -52.72 2.07
N TRP A 42 -43.37 -52.36 2.88
CA TRP A 42 -42.05 -51.96 2.38
C TRP A 42 -41.00 -52.40 3.41
N HIS A 43 -40.03 -53.20 2.97
CA HIS A 43 -38.83 -53.56 3.71
C HIS A 43 -37.61 -53.30 2.79
N PRO A 44 -36.39 -53.21 3.34
CA PRO A 44 -35.45 -52.13 3.06
C PRO A 44 -34.14 -52.69 2.49
N GLU A 45 -33.22 -51.85 2.04
CA GLU A 45 -31.83 -52.28 2.01
C GLU A 45 -30.84 -51.13 2.27
N ASN A 46 -30.08 -51.33 3.34
CA ASN A 46 -28.70 -50.92 3.56
C ASN A 46 -28.40 -49.47 3.97
N GLN A 47 -28.85 -49.17 5.19
CA GLN A 47 -28.02 -48.51 6.20
C GLN A 47 -26.74 -49.33 6.48
N ARG A 48 -25.56 -48.68 6.40
CA ARG A 48 -24.38 -49.09 7.17
C ARG A 48 -23.62 -47.87 7.71
N MET A 49 -23.66 -47.79 9.04
CA MET A 49 -22.61 -47.46 10.00
C MET A 49 -22.04 -46.03 10.02
N VAL A 50 -22.64 -45.24 10.91
CA VAL A 50 -21.97 -44.21 11.70
C VAL A 50 -21.33 -44.91 12.90
N ASN A 51 -20.00 -44.83 13.04
CA ASN A 51 -19.27 -44.79 14.31
C ASN A 51 -17.75 -44.71 14.05
N SER A 52 -17.16 -43.56 14.34
CA SER A 52 -15.81 -43.48 14.90
C SER A 52 -15.60 -42.11 15.56
N MET A 53 -15.64 -42.12 16.89
CA MET A 53 -15.15 -41.07 17.75
C MET A 53 -13.61 -41.07 17.79
N SER A 54 -13.08 -39.88 18.13
CA SER A 54 -11.93 -39.65 19.02
C SER A 54 -10.54 -40.12 18.60
N SER A 55 -9.72 -39.17 18.15
CA SER A 55 -8.29 -39.10 18.48
C SER A 55 -7.65 -37.79 18.00
N ILE A 56 -7.71 -36.71 18.78
CA ILE A 56 -6.67 -35.65 18.77
C ILE A 56 -6.51 -35.11 20.20
N SER A 57 -5.48 -35.59 20.90
CA SER A 57 -4.90 -34.89 22.04
C SER A 57 -3.44 -35.33 22.17
N SER A 58 -2.51 -34.45 21.79
CA SER A 58 -1.17 -34.31 22.39
C SER A 58 -0.32 -33.35 21.56
N ALA A 59 -0.21 -32.10 21.99
CA ALA A 59 1.00 -31.27 21.90
C ALA A 59 0.70 -29.89 22.52
N SER A 60 0.68 -29.86 23.85
CA SER A 60 0.94 -28.66 24.64
C SER A 60 2.44 -28.63 24.88
N GLU A 61 3.14 -27.59 24.47
CA GLU A 61 4.18 -26.96 25.29
C GLU A 61 4.78 -25.70 24.65
N ARG A 62 4.67 -24.60 25.43
CA ARG A 62 5.61 -23.48 25.62
C ARG A 62 5.11 -22.11 25.19
N LEU A 63 5.48 -21.16 26.06
CA LEU A 63 5.24 -19.73 26.13
C LEU A 63 4.04 -19.34 27.00
N SER A 64 4.31 -19.06 28.28
CA SER A 64 4.06 -17.74 28.90
C SER A 64 4.45 -17.75 30.39
N GLU A 65 5.69 -17.37 30.69
CA GLU A 65 6.03 -16.69 31.94
C GLU A 65 6.58 -15.32 31.54
N ILE A 66 5.91 -14.25 31.95
CA ILE A 66 6.50 -13.08 32.61
C ILE A 66 5.33 -12.36 33.28
N SER A 67 5.41 -12.40 34.61
CA SER A 67 4.64 -11.65 35.58
C SER A 67 5.12 -10.20 35.59
N LEU A 68 4.21 -9.22 35.50
CA LEU A 68 4.41 -7.90 36.08
C LEU A 68 3.12 -7.41 36.72
N LYS A 69 3.20 -7.25 38.04
CA LYS A 69 2.23 -6.61 38.92
C LYS A 69 2.37 -5.08 38.88
N SER A 70 1.21 -4.44 38.85
CA SER A 70 0.77 -3.25 39.60
C SER A 70 1.60 -1.95 39.57
N ASN A 71 0.97 -0.84 39.13
CA ASN A 71 0.36 0.14 40.06
C ASN A 71 -0.42 1.25 39.33
N ASP A 72 -1.66 1.42 39.78
CA ASP A 72 -2.42 2.65 40.04
C ASP A 72 -2.20 3.91 39.19
N ALA A 73 -3.30 4.38 38.58
CA ALA A 73 -3.93 5.64 38.95
C ALA A 73 -5.36 5.74 38.36
N LEU A 74 -6.35 5.67 39.25
CA LEU A 74 -7.71 6.14 39.03
C LEU A 74 -7.70 7.67 38.90
N SER A 75 -8.42 8.21 37.92
CA SER A 75 -9.22 9.43 38.11
C SER A 75 -10.36 9.49 37.10
N THR A 76 -11.54 9.44 37.69
CA THR A 76 -12.89 9.60 37.16
C THR A 76 -13.16 11.00 36.62
N SER A 77 -13.94 11.11 35.54
CA SER A 77 -15.17 11.92 35.53
C SER A 77 -15.88 11.80 34.19
N SER A 78 -17.10 11.29 34.25
CA SER A 78 -18.15 11.41 33.24
C SER A 78 -18.58 12.87 33.08
N THR A 79 -19.01 13.27 31.88
CA THR A 79 -20.29 13.97 31.65
C THR A 79 -20.54 14.14 30.15
N SER A 80 -21.70 13.69 29.73
CA SER A 80 -22.42 14.02 28.50
C SER A 80 -22.80 15.51 28.45
N SER A 81 -22.95 16.07 27.24
CA SER A 81 -24.02 17.04 26.90
C SER A 81 -24.00 17.38 25.40
N MET A 82 -25.15 17.17 24.77
CA MET A 82 -25.54 17.81 23.52
C MET A 82 -25.94 19.25 23.79
N THR A 83 -25.60 20.18 22.90
CA THR A 83 -26.39 21.41 22.68
C THR A 83 -26.25 21.89 21.24
N SER A 84 -27.41 22.13 20.66
CA SER A 84 -27.74 22.80 19.40
C SER A 84 -27.82 24.33 19.59
N THR A 85 -27.49 25.09 18.54
CA THR A 85 -27.97 26.46 18.19
C THR A 85 -27.32 26.83 16.83
N SER A 86 -28.05 26.93 15.71
CA SER A 86 -28.69 28.14 15.14
C SER A 86 -27.72 29.31 14.93
N ALA A 87 -27.71 30.14 13.87
CA ALA A 87 -28.47 30.33 12.64
C ALA A 87 -27.71 31.43 11.86
N PHE A 88 -27.82 31.49 10.53
CA PHE A 88 -27.97 32.75 9.77
C PHE A 88 -28.29 32.37 8.32
N GLY A 89 -29.49 32.73 7.89
CA GLY A 89 -29.86 32.77 6.47
C GLY A 89 -29.77 34.22 5.98
N PHE A 90 -29.51 34.38 4.67
CA PHE A 90 -30.14 35.45 3.91
C PHE A 90 -30.30 35.03 2.44
N ILE A 91 -31.44 35.46 1.91
CA ILE A 91 -32.11 35.09 0.66
C ILE A 91 -31.70 36.08 -0.45
N GLY A 92 -31.71 35.65 -1.71
CA GLY A 92 -31.75 36.57 -2.84
C GLY A 92 -31.72 35.89 -4.22
N ASN A 93 -32.88 35.40 -4.67
CA ASN A 93 -33.13 34.95 -6.05
C ASN A 93 -33.02 36.10 -7.07
N SER A 94 -32.56 35.81 -8.29
CA SER A 94 -33.32 36.07 -9.54
C SER A 94 -32.55 35.69 -10.83
N VAL A 95 -33.30 35.10 -11.76
CA VAL A 95 -33.04 34.64 -13.15
C VAL A 95 -33.98 35.50 -14.05
N PRO A 96 -33.97 35.55 -15.42
CA PRO A 96 -33.13 34.95 -16.49
C PRO A 96 -32.56 35.95 -17.52
N ASN A 97 -31.68 35.52 -18.46
CA ASN A 97 -32.04 35.25 -19.89
C ASN A 97 -30.81 35.03 -20.82
N ASN A 98 -30.97 34.00 -21.67
CA ASN A 98 -30.41 33.69 -22.99
C ASN A 98 -29.08 34.29 -23.54
N GLY A 99 -28.21 33.39 -24.01
CA GLY A 99 -27.18 33.68 -25.02
C GLY A 99 -26.32 32.46 -25.38
N LYS A 100 -26.56 31.88 -26.56
CA LYS A 100 -25.95 30.66 -27.12
C LYS A 100 -24.42 30.76 -27.31
N SER A 101 -23.68 29.69 -27.00
CA SER A 101 -22.67 29.10 -27.90
C SER A 101 -21.97 27.87 -27.30
N ASN A 102 -22.01 26.77 -28.05
CA ASN A 102 -21.08 25.63 -28.13
C ASN A 102 -19.85 25.61 -27.18
N GLN A 103 -19.68 24.50 -26.44
CA GLN A 103 -18.53 23.60 -26.59
C GLN A 103 -18.59 22.42 -25.60
N SER A 104 -18.36 21.22 -26.15
CA SER A 104 -17.88 19.96 -25.56
C SER A 104 -18.26 19.58 -24.12
N PHE A 105 -19.00 18.47 -24.02
CA PHE A 105 -19.18 17.67 -22.82
C PHE A 105 -17.85 17.27 -22.15
N GLN A 106 -17.63 17.78 -20.94
CA GLN A 106 -16.73 17.20 -19.95
C GLN A 106 -17.59 16.65 -18.81
N SER A 107 -17.80 15.34 -18.80
CA SER A 107 -18.55 14.66 -17.74
C SER A 107 -17.68 14.58 -16.49
N GLN A 108 -17.97 15.45 -15.51
CA GLN A 108 -17.56 15.26 -14.13
C GLN A 108 -18.29 14.02 -13.57
N SER A 109 -17.54 12.92 -13.41
CA SER A 109 -17.97 11.80 -12.58
C SER A 109 -17.50 12.04 -11.15
N GLN A 110 -18.46 12.25 -10.26
CA GLN A 110 -18.27 12.29 -8.81
C GLN A 110 -17.78 10.91 -8.33
N ARG A 111 -16.52 10.81 -7.94
CA ARG A 111 -15.99 9.68 -7.19
C ARG A 111 -16.47 9.76 -5.73
N PRO A 112 -17.04 8.70 -5.14
CA PRO A 112 -17.26 8.65 -3.71
C PRO A 112 -15.90 8.53 -3.00
N SER A 113 -15.65 9.50 -2.12
CA SER A 113 -14.51 9.59 -1.24
C SER A 113 -14.71 8.66 -0.04
N SER A 114 -14.11 7.47 -0.10
CA SER A 114 -13.86 6.65 1.08
C SER A 114 -12.46 6.05 1.02
N ILE A 115 -11.45 6.92 0.93
CA ILE A 115 -10.07 6.60 1.26
C ILE A 115 -9.81 7.16 2.65
N LEU A 116 -10.09 6.38 3.68
CA LEU A 116 -9.57 6.62 5.02
C LEU A 116 -9.17 5.29 5.66
N LYS A 117 -7.91 5.26 6.09
CA LYS A 117 -7.23 4.26 6.96
C LYS A 117 -6.47 3.14 6.25
N ALA A 118 -5.51 3.52 5.39
CA ALA A 118 -4.28 2.73 5.19
C ALA A 118 -3.02 3.61 5.23
N ASN A 119 -3.07 4.75 5.93
CA ASN A 119 -1.97 5.72 5.98
C ASN A 119 -1.61 6.10 7.43
N ARG A 120 -1.46 5.11 8.30
CA ARG A 120 -1.10 5.31 9.72
C ARG A 120 0.17 4.57 10.18
N MET A 121 1.01 4.14 9.26
CA MET A 121 2.33 3.52 9.57
C MET A 121 3.52 4.29 8.98
N SER A 122 3.32 5.39 8.25
CA SER A 122 4.41 6.23 7.72
C SER A 122 4.95 7.28 8.72
N LYS A 123 4.48 7.27 9.97
CA LYS A 123 4.90 8.22 11.01
C LYS A 123 5.92 7.68 12.02
N ALA A 124 6.40 6.43 11.86
CA ALA A 124 7.34 5.82 12.80
C ALA A 124 8.81 5.78 12.33
N ASN A 125 9.13 6.23 11.11
CA ASN A 125 10.52 6.25 10.61
C ASN A 125 10.97 7.65 10.17
N LYS A 126 10.67 8.65 11.01
CA LYS A 126 11.51 9.84 11.11
C LYS A 126 12.20 9.79 12.47
N VAL A 127 13.12 8.84 12.63
CA VAL A 127 14.24 9.09 13.54
C VAL A 127 15.06 10.11 12.79
N SER A 128 14.90 11.40 13.13
CA SER A 128 15.87 12.38 12.66
C SER A 128 17.22 11.97 13.23
N LEU A 129 18.30 12.16 12.47
CA LEU A 129 19.65 11.95 12.99
C LEU A 129 19.92 12.77 14.28
N GLU A 130 19.12 13.81 14.54
CA GLU A 130 19.13 14.60 15.78
C GLU A 130 18.73 13.78 17.02
N GLU A 131 17.86 12.77 16.90
CA GLU A 131 17.41 11.93 18.04
C GLU A 131 18.45 10.88 18.47
N LEU A 132 19.47 10.60 17.66
CA LEU A 132 20.55 9.67 18.01
C LEU A 132 21.73 10.34 18.72
N GLY A 133 21.73 11.67 18.90
CA GLY A 133 22.78 12.39 19.62
C GLY A 133 24.19 12.23 19.02
N ILE A 134 24.30 11.65 17.81
CA ILE A 134 25.55 11.59 17.07
C ILE A 134 25.59 12.87 16.25
N ASN A 135 26.23 13.88 16.81
CA ASN A 135 26.63 15.06 16.06
C ASN A 135 27.72 14.61 15.06
N THR A 136 27.31 13.95 13.96
CA THR A 136 28.18 13.45 12.87
C THR A 136 28.64 14.59 11.97
N ASP A 137 29.00 15.71 12.56
CA ASP A 137 29.47 16.86 11.81
C ASP A 137 30.90 16.55 11.31
N ARG A 138 30.97 15.90 10.14
CA ARG A 138 32.10 16.01 9.21
C ARG A 138 32.43 17.48 8.88
N THR A 139 31.56 18.41 9.28
CA THR A 139 31.75 19.86 9.23
C THR A 139 32.63 20.41 10.34
N VAL A 140 32.94 19.66 11.41
CA VAL A 140 33.78 20.15 12.53
C VAL A 140 35.27 20.05 12.22
N THR A 141 35.71 19.07 11.41
CA THR A 141 37.15 18.88 11.13
C THR A 141 37.71 19.94 10.18
N THR A 142 36.96 20.34 9.15
CA THR A 142 37.38 21.36 8.19
C THR A 142 37.71 22.73 8.81
N PRO A 143 36.89 23.34 9.69
CA PRO A 143 37.24 24.60 10.35
C PRO A 143 38.40 24.46 11.33
N LEU A 144 38.56 23.30 11.99
CA LEU A 144 39.74 23.02 12.82
C LEU A 144 41.01 23.02 11.96
N TRP A 145 41.00 22.35 10.81
CA TRP A 145 42.13 22.34 9.87
C TRP A 145 42.41 23.73 9.28
N LYS A 146 41.38 24.51 8.96
CA LYS A 146 41.55 25.89 8.49
C LYS A 146 42.22 26.76 9.57
N SER A 147 41.78 26.62 10.82
CA SER A 147 42.36 27.34 11.97
C SER A 147 43.80 26.90 12.24
N MET A 148 44.10 25.61 12.08
CA MET A 148 45.45 25.08 12.21
C MET A 148 46.39 25.73 11.19
N LYS A 149 45.96 25.82 9.93
CA LYS A 149 46.75 26.40 8.85
C LYS A 149 46.99 27.90 9.02
N THR A 150 46.01 28.63 9.56
CA THR A 150 46.21 30.05 9.91
C THR A 150 47.20 30.20 11.05
N LEU A 151 47.12 29.37 12.10
CA LEU A 151 48.08 29.40 13.20
C LEU A 151 49.50 29.03 12.76
N GLU A 152 49.65 28.06 11.84
CA GLU A 152 50.94 27.73 11.22
C GLU A 152 51.54 28.91 10.45
N THR A 153 50.69 29.66 9.72
CA THR A 153 51.09 30.87 9.00
C THR A 153 51.49 31.99 9.97
N ASP A 154 50.71 32.20 11.03
CA ASP A 154 50.99 33.19 12.07
C ASP A 154 52.26 32.84 12.85
N GLN A 155 52.53 31.56 13.08
CA GLN A 155 53.75 31.07 13.72
C GLN A 155 54.97 31.34 12.83
N ALA A 156 54.86 31.07 11.52
CA ALA A 156 55.91 31.39 10.56
C ALA A 156 56.20 32.91 10.54
N ASN A 157 55.16 33.73 10.55
CA ASN A 157 55.29 35.19 10.61
C ASN A 157 55.95 35.67 11.93
N ALA A 158 55.56 35.11 13.07
CA ALA A 158 56.16 35.41 14.37
C ALA A 158 57.66 35.06 14.40
N LEU A 159 58.04 33.91 13.83
CA LEU A 159 59.44 33.50 13.68
C LEU A 159 60.24 34.46 12.78
N THR A 160 59.65 34.94 11.67
CA THR A 160 60.31 35.94 10.81
C THR A 160 60.47 37.30 11.46
N ASN A 161 59.58 37.64 12.41
CA ASN A 161 59.61 38.89 13.17
C ASN A 161 60.42 38.79 14.47
N GLU A 162 61.10 37.67 14.72
CA GLU A 162 61.85 37.38 15.95
C GLU A 162 61.01 37.45 17.24
N ASP A 163 59.67 37.31 17.13
CA ASP A 163 58.76 37.27 18.28
C ASP A 163 58.63 35.83 18.80
N TYR A 164 59.66 35.40 19.53
CA TYR A 164 59.74 34.03 20.04
C TYR A 164 58.70 33.70 21.12
N ILE A 165 58.19 34.70 21.86
CA ILE A 165 57.15 34.48 22.88
C ILE A 165 55.82 34.15 22.19
N GLN A 166 55.47 34.92 21.16
CA GLN A 166 54.28 34.64 20.37
C GLN A 166 54.40 33.32 19.61
N ALA A 167 55.58 33.00 19.06
CA ALA A 167 55.83 31.73 18.38
C ALA A 167 55.66 30.52 19.32
N ASP A 168 56.13 30.60 20.57
CA ASP A 168 55.97 29.53 21.58
C ASP A 168 54.51 29.33 21.96
N LYS A 169 53.76 30.43 22.19
CA LYS A 169 52.32 30.37 22.44
C LYS A 169 51.57 29.72 21.28
N LEU A 170 51.84 30.14 20.04
CA LEU A 170 51.23 29.56 18.83
C LEU A 170 51.59 28.07 18.67
N THR A 171 52.80 27.65 19.09
CA THR A 171 53.19 26.24 19.09
C THR A 171 52.31 25.42 20.03
N HIS A 172 52.02 25.94 21.22
CA HIS A 172 51.12 25.28 22.17
C HIS A 172 49.69 25.19 21.62
N ASP A 173 49.18 26.28 21.04
CA ASP A 173 47.85 26.32 20.43
C ASP A 173 47.73 25.32 19.27
N ILE A 174 48.76 25.20 18.41
CA ILE A 174 48.84 24.21 17.32
C ILE A 174 48.84 22.78 17.87
N GLN A 175 49.59 22.51 18.95
CA GLN A 175 49.63 21.18 19.59
C GLN A 175 48.28 20.81 20.20
N GLU A 176 47.62 21.73 20.90
CA GLU A 176 46.30 21.52 21.46
C GLU A 176 45.29 21.21 20.35
N LEU A 177 45.31 21.99 19.26
CA LEU A 177 44.43 21.79 18.12
C LEU A 177 44.69 20.45 17.42
N ASN A 178 45.96 20.06 17.24
CA ASN A 178 46.35 18.75 16.71
C ASN A 178 45.81 17.60 17.57
N SER A 179 45.90 17.71 18.91
CA SER A 179 45.38 16.67 19.81
C SER A 179 43.86 16.51 19.67
N LYS A 180 43.13 17.61 19.47
CA LYS A 180 41.68 17.60 19.19
C LYS A 180 41.39 16.93 17.85
N ILE A 181 42.10 17.31 16.79
CA ILE A 181 41.96 16.70 15.45
C ILE A 181 42.23 15.20 15.53
N GLN A 182 43.30 14.78 16.19
CA GLN A 182 43.67 13.36 16.31
C GLN A 182 42.62 12.56 17.09
N THR A 183 42.03 13.14 18.14
CA THR A 183 40.92 12.52 18.88
C THR A 183 39.71 12.29 17.96
N PHE A 184 39.31 13.29 17.17
CA PHE A 184 38.21 13.13 16.20
C PHE A 184 38.53 12.09 15.12
N CYS A 185 39.75 12.12 14.56
CA CYS A 185 40.20 11.13 13.59
C CYS A 185 40.17 9.69 14.14
N GLY A 186 40.41 9.50 15.44
CA GLY A 186 40.31 8.19 16.07
C GLY A 186 38.87 7.65 16.19
N VAL A 187 37.87 8.53 16.30
CA VAL A 187 36.45 8.13 16.44
C VAL A 187 35.77 7.89 15.08
N LEU A 188 36.17 8.62 14.05
CA LEU A 188 35.56 8.57 12.70
C LEU A 188 35.47 7.14 12.10
N PRO A 189 36.50 6.27 12.18
CA PRO A 189 36.42 4.90 11.66
C PRO A 189 35.32 4.07 12.32
N GLY A 190 35.12 4.24 13.63
CA GLY A 190 34.05 3.55 14.37
C GLY A 190 32.66 3.99 13.90
N ILE A 191 32.48 5.30 13.65
CA ILE A 191 31.24 5.83 13.08
C ILE A 191 31.01 5.25 11.67
N GLU A 192 32.01 5.24 10.80
CA GLU A 192 31.87 4.69 9.44
C GLU A 192 31.56 3.19 9.45
N GLN A 193 32.14 2.43 10.38
CA GLN A 193 31.80 1.01 10.56
C GLN A 193 30.33 0.84 10.94
N THR A 194 29.84 1.59 11.95
CA THR A 194 28.43 1.51 12.36
C THR A 194 27.48 1.93 11.22
N LEU A 195 27.87 2.92 10.42
CA LEU A 195 27.11 3.37 9.26
C LEU A 195 27.04 2.28 8.18
N ASN A 196 28.14 1.58 7.92
CA ASN A 196 28.15 0.42 7.00
C ASN A 196 27.25 -0.72 7.49
N GLU A 197 27.27 -1.05 8.78
CA GLU A 197 26.38 -2.05 9.36
C GLU A 197 24.90 -1.67 9.21
N LEU A 198 24.57 -0.38 9.37
CA LEU A 198 23.22 0.14 9.15
C LEU A 198 22.81 0.05 7.68
N ARG A 199 23.70 0.41 6.74
CA ARG A 199 23.46 0.27 5.30
C ARG A 199 23.21 -1.21 4.92
N GLU A 200 23.98 -2.15 5.46
CA GLU A 200 23.78 -3.59 5.24
C GLU A 200 22.45 -4.10 5.83
N LYS A 201 22.04 -3.59 7.00
CA LYS A 201 20.71 -3.88 7.57
C LYS A 201 19.59 -3.36 6.67
N GLN A 202 19.76 -2.18 6.06
CA GLN A 202 18.80 -1.61 5.12
C GLN A 202 18.63 -2.49 3.87
N VAL A 203 19.72 -3.02 3.33
CA VAL A 203 19.69 -4.00 2.23
C VAL A 203 18.90 -5.25 2.63
N LYS A 204 19.21 -5.84 3.80
CA LYS A 204 18.49 -7.02 4.30
C LYS A 204 17.00 -6.76 4.45
N TYR A 205 16.63 -5.57 4.93
CA TYR A 205 15.24 -5.14 5.03
C TYR A 205 14.56 -5.07 3.65
N LEU A 206 15.18 -4.45 2.65
CA LEU A 206 14.64 -4.40 1.28
C LEU A 206 14.46 -5.79 0.66
N LYS A 207 15.44 -6.70 0.84
CA LYS A 207 15.32 -8.10 0.42
C LYS A 207 14.14 -8.80 1.10
N SER A 208 13.98 -8.61 2.40
CA SER A 208 12.85 -9.19 3.14
C SER A 208 11.50 -8.64 2.65
N GLN A 209 11.40 -7.35 2.34
CA GLN A 209 10.20 -6.72 1.78
C GLN A 209 9.85 -7.28 0.40
N ALA A 210 10.85 -7.52 -0.44
CA ALA A 210 10.65 -8.17 -1.74
C ALA A 210 10.12 -9.61 -1.59
N GLU A 211 10.66 -10.40 -0.66
CA GLU A 211 10.22 -11.78 -0.43
C GLU A 211 8.82 -11.85 0.20
N ILE A 212 8.49 -10.95 1.12
CA ILE A 212 7.13 -10.81 1.66
C ILE A 212 6.15 -10.46 0.54
N SER A 213 6.50 -9.50 -0.32
CA SER A 213 5.67 -9.10 -1.45
C SER A 213 5.46 -10.26 -2.43
N LYS A 214 6.48 -11.06 -2.71
CA LYS A 214 6.40 -12.25 -3.56
C LYS A 214 5.55 -13.36 -2.94
N THR A 215 5.61 -13.53 -1.62
CA THR A 215 4.75 -14.48 -0.91
C THR A 215 3.29 -14.03 -0.96
N LEU A 216 3.05 -12.74 -0.76
CA LEU A 216 1.73 -12.13 -0.87
C LEU A 216 1.16 -12.23 -2.30
N GLU A 217 2.00 -12.05 -3.34
CA GLU A 217 1.63 -12.27 -4.75
C GLU A 217 1.11 -13.71 -4.95
N LYS A 218 1.80 -14.72 -4.42
CA LYS A 218 1.36 -16.13 -4.53
C LYS A 218 0.02 -16.38 -3.85
N GLU A 219 -0.20 -15.82 -2.65
CA GLU A 219 -1.48 -15.93 -1.94
C GLU A 219 -2.61 -15.26 -2.72
N PHE A 220 -2.38 -14.10 -3.34
CA PHE A 220 -3.38 -13.45 -4.18
C PHE A 220 -3.68 -14.24 -5.46
N ILE A 221 -2.66 -14.82 -6.12
CA ILE A 221 -2.86 -15.70 -7.28
C ILE A 221 -3.70 -16.92 -6.89
N LYS A 222 -3.40 -17.53 -5.72
CA LYS A 222 -4.16 -18.66 -5.20
C LYS A 222 -5.62 -18.26 -4.95
N LYS A 223 -5.86 -17.13 -4.26
CA LYS A 223 -7.20 -16.61 -4.01
C LYS A 223 -7.96 -16.31 -5.30
N LYS A 224 -7.30 -15.70 -6.29
CA LYS A 224 -7.90 -15.45 -7.61
C LYS A 224 -8.35 -16.75 -8.26
N LYS A 225 -7.51 -17.79 -8.23
CA LYS A 225 -7.84 -19.11 -8.79
C LYS A 225 -9.02 -19.77 -8.06
N GLU A 226 -9.06 -19.69 -6.73
CA GLU A 226 -10.18 -20.19 -5.93
C GLU A 226 -11.50 -19.49 -6.29
N GLU A 227 -11.49 -18.16 -6.43
CA GLU A 227 -12.67 -17.38 -6.87
C GLU A 227 -13.08 -17.70 -8.32
N GLU A 228 -12.11 -17.87 -9.24
CA GLU A 228 -12.39 -18.29 -10.62
C GLU A 228 -13.03 -19.68 -10.68
N GLU A 229 -12.56 -20.63 -9.88
CA GLU A 229 -13.11 -21.98 -9.79
C GLU A 229 -14.52 -21.98 -9.18
N ALA A 230 -14.71 -21.25 -8.07
CA ALA A 230 -16.02 -21.07 -7.44
C ALA A 230 -17.03 -20.42 -8.40
N PHE A 231 -16.60 -19.41 -9.16
CA PHE A 231 -17.42 -18.75 -10.16
C PHE A 231 -17.79 -19.67 -11.33
N LYS A 232 -16.83 -20.46 -11.85
CA LYS A 232 -17.10 -21.46 -12.90
C LYS A 232 -18.12 -22.49 -12.44
N GLN A 233 -17.99 -23.00 -11.22
CA GLN A 233 -18.94 -23.95 -10.66
C GLN A 233 -20.35 -23.33 -10.55
N TYR A 234 -20.43 -22.11 -10.00
CA TYR A 234 -21.69 -21.38 -9.88
C TYR A 234 -22.36 -21.11 -11.23
N ALA A 235 -21.58 -20.75 -12.25
CA ALA A 235 -22.09 -20.55 -13.62
C ALA A 235 -22.66 -21.84 -14.20
N ALA A 236 -21.96 -22.97 -14.05
CA ALA A 236 -22.45 -24.27 -14.52
C ALA A 236 -23.74 -24.71 -13.80
N ASP A 237 -23.82 -24.53 -12.48
CA ASP A 237 -25.01 -24.85 -11.70
C ASP A 237 -26.22 -24.00 -12.14
N MET A 238 -25.99 -22.72 -12.45
CA MET A 238 -27.04 -21.81 -12.92
C MET A 238 -27.49 -22.07 -14.35
N GLU A 239 -26.58 -22.44 -15.25
CA GLU A 239 -26.93 -22.88 -16.60
C GLU A 239 -27.79 -24.16 -16.56
N ASN A 240 -27.42 -25.12 -15.72
CA ASN A 240 -28.19 -26.34 -15.51
C ASN A 240 -29.61 -26.05 -15.00
N LEU A 241 -29.72 -25.18 -13.99
CA LEU A 241 -31.00 -24.74 -13.46
C LEU A 241 -31.86 -24.05 -14.52
N HIS A 242 -31.30 -23.09 -15.26
CA HIS A 242 -31.99 -22.40 -16.35
C HIS A 242 -32.54 -23.39 -17.37
N ASN A 243 -31.74 -24.39 -17.75
CA ASN A 243 -32.14 -25.43 -18.70
C ASN A 243 -33.27 -26.30 -18.16
N ILE A 244 -33.26 -26.67 -16.87
CA ILE A 244 -34.33 -27.45 -16.24
C ILE A 244 -35.63 -26.65 -16.16
N GLU A 245 -35.58 -25.41 -15.66
CA GLU A 245 -36.76 -24.58 -15.50
C GLU A 245 -37.38 -24.17 -16.84
N THR A 246 -36.55 -23.86 -17.84
CA THR A 246 -37.02 -23.57 -19.21
C THR A 246 -37.70 -24.79 -19.84
N LYS A 247 -37.16 -26.00 -19.65
CA LYS A 247 -37.81 -27.24 -20.11
C LYS A 247 -39.18 -27.42 -19.46
N LYS A 248 -39.26 -27.24 -18.14
CA LYS A 248 -40.52 -27.34 -17.38
C LYS A 248 -41.55 -26.32 -17.87
N ILE A 249 -41.15 -25.06 -18.07
CA ILE A 249 -42.03 -24.01 -18.61
C ILE A 249 -42.56 -24.40 -20.00
N ASN A 250 -41.68 -24.86 -20.89
CA ASN A 250 -42.07 -25.29 -22.23
C ASN A 250 -43.01 -26.51 -22.23
N GLU A 251 -42.83 -27.45 -21.29
CA GLU A 251 -43.75 -28.58 -21.12
C GLU A 251 -45.13 -28.12 -20.64
N MET A 252 -45.20 -27.24 -19.63
CA MET A 252 -46.46 -26.67 -19.16
C MET A 252 -47.19 -25.87 -20.26
N ARG A 253 -46.45 -25.08 -21.05
CA ARG A 253 -47.02 -24.36 -22.21
C ARG A 253 -47.63 -25.31 -23.24
N LYS A 254 -46.94 -26.40 -23.59
CA LYS A 254 -47.46 -27.41 -24.53
C LYS A 254 -48.75 -28.07 -24.02
N GLU A 255 -48.83 -28.33 -22.71
CA GLU A 255 -50.03 -28.89 -22.09
C GLU A 255 -51.20 -27.90 -22.14
N ILE A 256 -50.95 -26.63 -21.80
CA ILE A 256 -51.93 -25.54 -21.93
C ILE A 256 -52.40 -25.38 -23.37
N ASP A 257 -51.50 -25.38 -24.36
CA ASP A 257 -51.84 -25.24 -25.78
C ASP A 257 -52.73 -26.40 -26.27
N LYS A 258 -52.46 -27.61 -25.78
CA LYS A 258 -53.29 -28.79 -26.07
C LYS A 258 -54.69 -28.65 -25.45
N GLU A 259 -54.77 -28.35 -24.16
CA GLU A 259 -56.05 -28.15 -23.46
C GLU A 259 -56.86 -26.98 -24.08
N ASN A 260 -56.19 -25.89 -24.47
CA ASN A 260 -56.81 -24.76 -25.16
C ASN A 260 -57.37 -25.17 -26.52
N SER A 261 -56.62 -25.96 -27.30
CA SER A 261 -57.08 -26.46 -28.58
C SER A 261 -58.33 -27.34 -28.43
N GLU A 262 -58.40 -28.15 -27.37
CA GLU A 262 -59.58 -28.96 -27.02
C GLU A 262 -60.79 -28.10 -26.61
N ILE A 263 -60.58 -27.03 -25.83
CA ILE A 263 -61.66 -26.09 -25.49
C ILE A 263 -62.16 -25.34 -26.72
N VAL A 264 -61.26 -24.81 -27.56
CA VAL A 264 -61.64 -24.09 -28.78
C VAL A 264 -62.45 -24.98 -29.71
N PHE A 265 -62.02 -26.24 -29.88
CA PHE A 265 -62.78 -27.24 -30.62
C PHE A 265 -64.15 -27.54 -29.98
N GLY A 266 -64.19 -27.70 -28.65
CA GLY A 266 -65.45 -27.90 -27.92
C GLY A 266 -66.42 -26.71 -28.03
N LEU A 267 -65.92 -25.48 -27.98
CA LEU A 267 -66.70 -24.26 -28.19
C LEU A 267 -67.26 -24.17 -29.61
N ASP A 268 -66.48 -24.57 -30.62
CA ASP A 268 -66.94 -24.57 -32.02
C ASP A 268 -68.08 -25.58 -32.24
N ILE A 269 -67.94 -26.79 -31.69
CA ILE A 269 -69.01 -27.81 -31.70
C ILE A 269 -70.25 -27.30 -30.97
N TRP A 270 -70.08 -26.74 -29.77
CA TRP A 270 -71.18 -26.23 -28.98
C TRP A 270 -71.91 -25.08 -29.68
N ASN A 271 -71.18 -24.11 -30.26
CA ASN A 271 -71.78 -23.01 -31.02
C ASN A 271 -72.59 -23.53 -32.21
N LYS A 272 -72.09 -24.55 -32.90
CA LYS A 272 -72.80 -25.20 -34.00
C LYS A 272 -74.07 -25.92 -33.51
N GLY A 273 -73.99 -26.64 -32.39
CA GLY A 273 -75.15 -27.28 -31.75
C GLY A 273 -76.22 -26.28 -31.29
N VAL A 274 -75.82 -25.14 -30.74
CA VAL A 274 -76.74 -24.04 -30.38
C VAL A 274 -77.39 -23.42 -31.62
N ALA A 275 -76.61 -23.20 -32.69
CA ALA A 275 -77.15 -22.68 -33.95
C ALA A 275 -78.17 -23.64 -34.57
N ASP A 276 -77.84 -24.93 -34.66
CA ASP A 276 -78.72 -25.99 -35.19
C ASP A 276 -79.99 -26.14 -34.33
N LEU A 277 -79.87 -26.08 -32.99
CA LEU A 277 -81.01 -26.12 -32.08
C LEU A 277 -81.93 -24.91 -32.26
N ASN A 278 -81.36 -23.70 -32.36
CA ASN A 278 -82.14 -22.50 -32.62
C ASN A 278 -82.83 -22.54 -33.98
N GLU A 279 -82.17 -23.07 -35.02
CA GLU A 279 -82.76 -23.25 -36.34
C GLU A 279 -83.93 -24.24 -36.31
N ARG A 280 -83.78 -25.39 -35.61
CA ARG A 280 -84.85 -26.37 -35.42
C ARG A 280 -86.06 -25.80 -34.67
N ILE A 281 -85.82 -25.01 -33.62
CA ILE A 281 -86.88 -24.34 -32.86
C ILE A 281 -87.61 -23.32 -33.75
N GLU A 282 -86.87 -22.46 -34.45
CA GLU A 282 -87.47 -21.44 -35.33
C GLU A 282 -88.24 -22.05 -36.50
N GLU A 283 -87.76 -23.16 -37.07
CA GLU A 283 -88.48 -23.87 -38.12
C GLU A 283 -89.78 -24.49 -37.63
N ARG A 284 -89.77 -25.10 -36.44
CA ARG A 284 -90.95 -25.76 -35.86
C ARG A 284 -92.02 -24.81 -35.35
N VAL A 285 -91.68 -23.54 -35.12
CA VAL A 285 -92.61 -22.49 -34.65
C VAL A 285 -92.99 -21.53 -35.79
N ARG A 286 -92.46 -21.75 -37.00
CA ARG A 286 -92.60 -20.82 -38.14
C ARG A 286 -94.05 -20.68 -38.60
N ASP A 287 -94.74 -21.81 -38.77
CA ASP A 287 -96.09 -21.84 -39.32
C ASP A 287 -97.10 -21.27 -38.31
N GLU A 288 -96.93 -21.60 -37.02
CA GLU A 288 -97.73 -21.10 -35.91
C GLU A 288 -97.53 -19.59 -35.69
N LYS A 289 -96.28 -19.09 -35.85
CA LYS A 289 -96.00 -17.64 -35.82
C LYS A 289 -96.70 -16.91 -36.97
N LEU A 290 -96.63 -17.45 -38.19
CA LEU A 290 -97.29 -16.88 -39.36
C LEU A 290 -98.81 -16.91 -39.25
N GLU A 291 -99.36 -18.00 -38.70
CA GLU A 291 -100.80 -18.14 -38.45
C GLU A 291 -101.28 -17.10 -37.44
N ARG A 292 -100.57 -16.94 -36.31
CA ARG A 292 -100.82 -15.89 -35.31
C ARG A 292 -100.83 -14.49 -35.92
N GLU A 293 -99.87 -14.18 -36.78
CA GLU A 293 -99.76 -12.88 -37.44
C GLU A 293 -100.89 -12.64 -38.47
N SER A 294 -101.34 -13.70 -39.15
CA SER A 294 -102.50 -13.64 -40.07
C SER A 294 -103.83 -13.43 -39.33
N LEU A 295 -103.99 -14.05 -38.15
CA LEU A 295 -105.17 -13.91 -37.30
C LEU A 295 -105.24 -12.52 -36.66
N LEU A 296 -104.09 -11.92 -36.31
CA LEU A 296 -104.02 -10.53 -35.84
C LEU A 296 -104.50 -9.53 -36.90
N LYS A 297 -104.10 -9.71 -38.17
CA LYS A 297 -104.57 -8.86 -39.27
C LYS A 297 -106.06 -9.05 -39.56
N LYS A 298 -106.58 -10.28 -39.46
CA LYS A 298 -108.03 -10.56 -39.56
C LYS A 298 -108.80 -9.90 -38.42
N ARG A 299 -108.26 -9.86 -37.20
CA ARG A 299 -108.84 -9.19 -36.02
C ARG A 299 -109.01 -7.68 -36.24
N GLU A 300 -108.01 -7.00 -36.80
CA GLU A 300 -108.08 -5.56 -37.11
C GLU A 300 -109.13 -5.25 -38.19
N ASN A 301 -109.21 -6.06 -39.24
CA ASN A 301 -110.20 -5.86 -40.31
C ASN A 301 -111.65 -6.03 -39.79
N VAL A 302 -111.86 -6.96 -38.86
CA VAL A 302 -113.15 -7.20 -38.19
C VAL A 302 -113.51 -6.07 -37.21
N GLN A 303 -112.54 -5.44 -36.53
CA GLN A 303 -112.76 -4.26 -35.67
C GLN A 303 -113.36 -3.05 -36.39
N THR A 304 -113.04 -2.86 -37.68
CA THR A 304 -113.62 -1.78 -38.50
C THR A 304 -115.09 -2.06 -38.86
N GLN A 305 -115.48 -3.34 -39.00
CA GLN A 305 -116.84 -3.78 -39.29
C GLN A 305 -117.71 -3.89 -38.00
N ILE A 306 -117.06 -3.95 -36.83
CA ILE A 306 -117.70 -4.05 -35.49
C ILE A 306 -118.49 -2.79 -35.09
N ALA A 307 -118.20 -1.60 -35.64
CA ALA A 307 -119.03 -0.42 -35.40
C ALA A 307 -120.47 -0.57 -35.94
N GLU A 308 -120.65 -1.33 -37.02
CA GLU A 308 -121.94 -1.52 -37.69
C GLU A 308 -122.74 -2.72 -37.14
N LEU A 309 -122.08 -3.66 -36.45
CA LEU A 309 -122.67 -4.93 -35.98
C LEU A 309 -122.90 -4.99 -34.45
N LEU A 310 -122.90 -3.84 -33.76
CA LEU A 310 -123.31 -3.73 -32.34
C LEU A 310 -124.74 -4.24 -32.07
N GLN A 311 -125.58 -4.37 -33.11
CA GLN A 311 -126.93 -4.95 -33.05
C GLN A 311 -126.95 -6.48 -33.30
N ARG A 312 -125.85 -7.06 -33.78
CA ARG A 312 -125.62 -8.51 -34.02
C ARG A 312 -124.84 -9.19 -32.86
N LEU A 313 -124.55 -8.40 -31.81
CA LEU A 313 -123.55 -8.61 -30.78
C LEU A 313 -123.85 -9.76 -29.79
N GLU A 314 -125.11 -10.18 -29.65
CA GLU A 314 -125.46 -11.30 -28.75
C GLU A 314 -125.05 -12.67 -29.31
N LYS A 315 -125.04 -12.86 -30.64
CA LYS A 315 -124.67 -14.14 -31.28
C LYS A 315 -123.15 -14.28 -31.53
N LEU A 316 -122.42 -13.17 -31.63
CA LEU A 316 -120.98 -13.17 -31.95
C LEU A 316 -120.07 -13.20 -30.70
N ARG A 317 -120.59 -12.96 -29.48
CA ARG A 317 -119.83 -13.19 -28.22
C ARG A 317 -119.44 -14.65 -28.01
N ALA A 318 -120.22 -15.59 -28.52
CA ALA A 318 -119.88 -17.01 -28.50
C ALA A 318 -118.71 -17.35 -29.47
N GLU A 319 -118.52 -16.57 -30.53
CA GLU A 319 -117.42 -16.74 -31.49
C GLU A 319 -116.12 -16.06 -31.02
N GLU A 320 -116.21 -14.94 -30.29
CA GLU A 320 -115.05 -14.29 -29.64
C GLU A 320 -114.38 -15.20 -28.59
N GLU A 321 -115.18 -15.88 -27.77
CA GLU A 321 -114.66 -16.90 -26.86
C GLU A 321 -114.00 -18.06 -27.63
N SER A 322 -114.47 -18.39 -28.84
CA SER A 322 -113.89 -19.45 -29.67
C SER A 322 -112.49 -19.06 -30.19
N TYR A 323 -112.31 -17.82 -30.67
CA TYR A 323 -111.00 -17.36 -31.15
C TYR A 323 -110.01 -17.11 -30.01
N THR A 324 -110.47 -16.62 -28.86
CA THR A 324 -109.61 -16.49 -27.68
C THR A 324 -109.12 -17.87 -27.23
N ARG A 325 -109.98 -18.89 -27.28
CA ARG A 325 -109.59 -20.29 -27.01
C ARG A 325 -108.57 -20.82 -28.04
N GLN A 326 -108.71 -20.47 -29.32
CA GLN A 326 -107.75 -20.88 -30.36
C GLN A 326 -106.39 -20.21 -30.19
N ILE A 327 -106.35 -18.93 -29.82
CA ILE A 327 -105.08 -18.23 -29.54
C ILE A 327 -104.39 -18.88 -28.33
N THR A 328 -105.13 -19.14 -27.25
CA THR A 328 -104.56 -19.84 -26.10
C THR A 328 -104.10 -21.25 -26.43
N ASP A 329 -104.77 -21.95 -27.36
CA ASP A 329 -104.36 -23.28 -27.79
C ASP A 329 -103.06 -23.24 -28.60
N ILE A 330 -102.90 -22.26 -29.49
CA ILE A 330 -101.64 -22.06 -30.25
C ILE A 330 -100.51 -21.60 -29.33
N ASP A 331 -100.76 -20.70 -28.37
CA ASP A 331 -99.76 -20.30 -27.39
C ASP A 331 -99.31 -21.50 -26.53
N LEU A 332 -100.26 -22.38 -26.15
CA LEU A 332 -99.95 -23.64 -25.48
C LEU A 332 -99.20 -24.63 -26.39
N GLN A 333 -99.43 -24.64 -27.70
CA GLN A 333 -98.66 -25.44 -28.65
C GLN A 333 -97.23 -24.91 -28.83
N ILE A 334 -97.03 -23.60 -28.91
CA ILE A 334 -95.69 -22.98 -28.94
C ILE A 334 -94.94 -23.26 -27.64
N GLU A 335 -95.63 -23.15 -26.50
CA GLU A 335 -95.06 -23.51 -25.19
C GLU A 335 -94.74 -25.01 -25.13
N SER A 336 -95.63 -25.89 -25.63
CA SER A 336 -95.37 -27.32 -25.75
C SER A 336 -94.12 -27.61 -26.57
N ILE A 337 -93.99 -27.03 -27.76
CA ILE A 337 -92.82 -27.19 -28.63
C ILE A 337 -91.56 -26.66 -27.94
N THR A 338 -91.64 -25.50 -27.28
CA THR A 338 -90.50 -24.95 -26.52
C THR A 338 -90.10 -25.86 -25.35
N THR A 339 -91.07 -26.49 -24.68
CA THR A 339 -90.82 -27.46 -23.63
C THR A 339 -90.28 -28.79 -24.16
N GLU A 340 -90.59 -29.20 -25.39
CA GLU A 340 -90.00 -30.41 -25.99
C GLU A 340 -88.47 -30.30 -26.10
N PHE A 341 -87.94 -29.10 -26.36
CA PHE A 341 -86.50 -28.84 -26.46
C PHE A 341 -85.82 -28.43 -25.15
N HIS A 342 -86.52 -28.44 -24.00
CA HIS A 342 -85.92 -28.00 -22.73
C HIS A 342 -84.74 -28.87 -22.28
N VAL A 343 -84.77 -30.18 -22.57
CA VAL A 343 -83.69 -31.11 -22.21
C VAL A 343 -82.42 -30.78 -23.01
N GLU A 344 -82.54 -30.63 -24.32
CA GLU A 344 -81.40 -30.26 -25.20
C GLU A 344 -80.86 -28.85 -24.83
N ARG A 345 -81.73 -27.91 -24.44
CA ARG A 345 -81.33 -26.58 -23.95
C ARG A 345 -80.59 -26.65 -22.61
N ASP A 346 -81.10 -27.42 -21.67
CA ASP A 346 -80.49 -27.57 -20.34
C ASP A 346 -79.16 -28.32 -20.44
N GLU A 347 -79.05 -29.31 -21.34
CA GLU A 347 -77.80 -30.01 -21.68
C GLU A 347 -76.77 -29.06 -22.31
N ASN A 348 -77.16 -28.27 -23.32
CA ASN A 348 -76.31 -27.21 -23.89
C ASN A 348 -75.84 -26.20 -22.83
N THR A 349 -76.69 -25.88 -21.85
CA THR A 349 -76.34 -24.95 -20.76
C THR A 349 -75.32 -25.59 -19.81
N ARG A 350 -75.44 -26.90 -19.54
CA ARG A 350 -74.45 -27.66 -18.74
C ARG A 350 -73.11 -27.75 -19.46
N GLU A 351 -73.11 -28.09 -20.75
CA GLU A 351 -71.89 -28.14 -21.56
C GLU A 351 -71.17 -26.80 -21.61
N LYS A 352 -71.91 -25.69 -21.77
CA LYS A 352 -71.35 -24.33 -21.68
C LYS A 352 -70.69 -24.07 -20.32
N ASN A 353 -71.38 -24.38 -19.23
CA ASN A 353 -70.85 -24.19 -17.88
C ASN A 353 -69.60 -25.04 -17.61
N ASP A 354 -69.52 -26.23 -18.19
CA ASP A 354 -68.34 -27.10 -18.09
C ASP A 354 -67.18 -26.58 -18.96
N LEU A 355 -67.44 -26.08 -20.18
CA LEU A 355 -66.44 -25.40 -21.02
C LEU A 355 -65.92 -24.12 -20.36
N ASP A 356 -66.79 -23.31 -19.76
CA ASP A 356 -66.41 -22.11 -19.02
C ASP A 356 -65.56 -22.46 -17.79
N ARG A 357 -65.89 -23.54 -17.07
CA ARG A 357 -65.06 -24.02 -15.94
C ARG A 357 -63.67 -24.45 -16.40
N ARG A 358 -63.57 -25.21 -17.48
CA ARG A 358 -62.29 -25.61 -18.06
C ARG A 358 -61.48 -24.41 -18.54
N ARG A 359 -62.13 -23.40 -19.13
CA ARG A 359 -61.48 -22.16 -19.56
C ARG A 359 -60.88 -21.39 -18.37
N HIS A 360 -61.62 -21.29 -17.27
CA HIS A 360 -61.08 -20.68 -16.03
C HIS A 360 -59.93 -21.50 -15.44
N GLU A 361 -59.97 -22.84 -15.55
CA GLU A 361 -58.87 -23.69 -15.12
C GLU A 361 -57.60 -23.46 -15.96
N ILE A 362 -57.73 -23.34 -17.29
CA ILE A 362 -56.61 -22.98 -18.16
C ILE A 362 -56.10 -21.57 -17.85
N ASP A 363 -56.96 -20.58 -17.65
CA ASP A 363 -56.53 -19.22 -17.29
C ASP A 363 -55.69 -19.21 -16.00
N ASN A 364 -56.06 -20.05 -15.02
CA ASN A 364 -55.27 -20.23 -13.80
C ASN A 364 -53.93 -20.94 -14.05
N LYS A 365 -53.89 -21.98 -14.91
CA LYS A 365 -52.64 -22.64 -15.31
C LYS A 365 -51.72 -21.68 -16.07
N THR A 366 -52.26 -20.85 -16.96
CA THR A 366 -51.52 -19.80 -17.69
C THR A 366 -50.91 -18.79 -16.73
N ARG A 367 -51.69 -18.29 -15.76
CA ARG A 367 -51.17 -17.39 -14.72
C ARG A 367 -50.05 -18.05 -13.90
N HIS A 368 -50.17 -19.33 -13.58
CA HIS A 368 -49.11 -20.06 -12.88
C HIS A 368 -47.82 -20.17 -13.69
N VAL A 369 -47.91 -20.39 -15.02
CA VAL A 369 -46.74 -20.39 -15.91
C VAL A 369 -46.08 -19.01 -15.93
N GLU A 370 -46.86 -17.93 -16.03
CA GLU A 370 -46.35 -16.54 -15.95
C GLU A 370 -45.63 -16.26 -14.61
N GLU A 371 -46.15 -16.76 -13.49
CA GLU A 371 -45.51 -16.66 -12.17
C GLU A 371 -44.16 -17.41 -12.12
N VAL A 372 -44.08 -18.62 -12.69
CA VAL A 372 -42.83 -19.39 -12.76
C VAL A 372 -41.82 -18.70 -13.68
N GLU A 373 -42.27 -18.13 -14.80
CA GLU A 373 -41.42 -17.37 -15.72
C GLU A 373 -40.86 -16.10 -15.10
N THR A 374 -41.70 -15.32 -14.41
CA THR A 374 -41.26 -14.12 -13.71
C THR A 374 -40.25 -14.45 -12.61
N ASN A 375 -40.43 -15.57 -11.89
CA ASN A 375 -39.46 -16.07 -10.92
C ASN A 375 -38.11 -16.43 -11.58
N LEU A 376 -38.13 -17.16 -12.70
CA LEU A 376 -36.93 -17.50 -13.46
C LEU A 376 -36.20 -16.23 -13.93
N HIS A 377 -36.92 -15.25 -14.50
CA HIS A 377 -36.33 -13.98 -14.91
C HIS A 377 -35.68 -13.23 -13.75
N GLN A 378 -36.33 -13.18 -12.58
CA GLN A 378 -35.76 -12.54 -11.39
C GLN A 378 -34.47 -13.24 -10.93
N ARG A 379 -34.42 -14.57 -10.98
CA ARG A 379 -33.21 -15.34 -10.65
C ARG A 379 -32.08 -15.12 -11.66
N LEU A 380 -32.39 -15.04 -12.96
CA LEU A 380 -31.41 -14.72 -14.00
C LEU A 380 -30.83 -13.32 -13.85
N GLU A 381 -31.66 -12.34 -13.50
CA GLU A 381 -31.19 -10.98 -13.26
C GLU A 381 -30.29 -10.91 -12.01
N ASN A 382 -30.63 -11.65 -10.95
CA ASN A 382 -29.77 -11.79 -9.77
C ASN A 382 -28.43 -12.49 -10.11
N TYR A 383 -28.47 -13.50 -11.00
CA TYR A 383 -27.26 -14.14 -11.52
C TYR A 383 -26.37 -13.14 -12.25
N ARG A 384 -26.95 -12.35 -13.17
CA ARG A 384 -26.22 -11.31 -13.93
C ARG A 384 -25.51 -10.32 -12.99
N LYS A 385 -26.22 -9.81 -11.99
CA LYS A 385 -25.63 -8.90 -10.98
C LYS A 385 -24.48 -9.55 -10.20
N ARG A 386 -24.64 -10.82 -9.83
CA ARG A 386 -23.59 -11.56 -9.10
C ARG A 386 -22.39 -11.85 -9.98
N GLN A 387 -22.60 -12.12 -11.27
CA GLN A 387 -21.54 -12.25 -12.27
C GLN A 387 -20.76 -10.96 -12.42
N GLU A 388 -21.43 -9.82 -12.58
CA GLU A 388 -20.79 -8.51 -12.65
C GLU A 388 -19.94 -8.24 -11.40
N THR A 389 -20.50 -8.46 -10.21
CA THR A 389 -19.78 -8.28 -8.93
C THR A 389 -18.56 -9.21 -8.82
N SER A 390 -18.69 -10.47 -9.22
CA SER A 390 -17.60 -11.45 -9.19
C SER A 390 -16.48 -11.07 -10.17
N GLN A 391 -16.86 -10.57 -11.35
CA GLN A 391 -15.90 -10.12 -12.36
C GLN A 391 -15.13 -8.88 -11.86
N GLU A 392 -15.82 -7.90 -11.27
CA GLU A 392 -15.18 -6.73 -10.65
C GLU A 392 -14.18 -7.14 -9.54
N GLN A 393 -14.52 -8.16 -8.74
CA GLN A 393 -13.63 -8.71 -7.71
C GLN A 393 -12.39 -9.38 -8.32
N LEU A 394 -12.54 -10.15 -9.40
CA LEU A 394 -11.43 -10.78 -10.11
C LEU A 394 -10.52 -9.74 -10.76
N GLU A 395 -11.08 -8.70 -11.39
CA GLU A 395 -10.32 -7.58 -11.96
C GLU A 395 -9.57 -6.80 -10.89
N SER A 396 -10.20 -6.56 -9.73
CA SER A 396 -9.55 -5.92 -8.58
C SER A 396 -8.39 -6.77 -8.02
N LEU A 397 -8.57 -8.09 -7.93
CA LEU A 397 -7.50 -9.01 -7.52
C LEU A 397 -6.35 -9.01 -8.52
N GLU A 398 -6.64 -9.04 -9.83
CA GLU A 398 -5.63 -8.98 -10.89
C GLU A 398 -4.83 -7.68 -10.82
N GLN A 399 -5.50 -6.54 -10.65
CA GLN A 399 -4.83 -5.25 -10.46
C GLN A 399 -3.91 -5.29 -9.24
N ARG A 400 -4.40 -5.84 -8.11
CA ARG A 400 -3.63 -5.94 -6.86
C ARG A 400 -2.41 -6.83 -7.00
N ILE A 401 -2.53 -7.95 -7.72
CA ILE A 401 -1.41 -8.84 -8.09
C ILE A 401 -0.37 -8.05 -8.90
N GLY A 402 -0.80 -7.31 -9.91
CA GLY A 402 0.07 -6.45 -10.72
C GLY A 402 0.84 -5.42 -9.89
N GLU A 403 0.14 -4.70 -8.99
CA GLU A 403 0.75 -3.72 -8.08
C GLU A 403 1.81 -4.34 -7.16
N ILE A 404 1.49 -5.49 -6.54
CA ILE A 404 2.41 -6.18 -5.61
C ILE A 404 3.62 -6.72 -6.36
N LYS A 405 3.42 -7.27 -7.56
CA LYS A 405 4.50 -7.76 -8.42
C LYS A 405 5.47 -6.64 -8.81
N LEU A 406 4.94 -5.48 -9.19
CA LEU A 406 5.76 -4.29 -9.46
C LEU A 406 6.51 -3.84 -8.22
N THR A 407 5.84 -3.80 -7.06
CA THR A 407 6.45 -3.43 -5.77
C THR A 407 7.58 -4.39 -5.38
N ALA A 408 7.39 -5.70 -5.56
CA ALA A 408 8.40 -6.72 -5.29
C ALA A 408 9.63 -6.60 -6.23
N LYS A 409 9.40 -6.19 -7.48
CA LYS A 409 10.46 -5.91 -8.45
C LYS A 409 11.26 -4.67 -8.03
N VAL A 410 10.57 -3.58 -7.69
CA VAL A 410 11.18 -2.33 -7.21
C VAL A 410 12.06 -2.59 -5.97
N TYR A 411 11.58 -3.31 -4.96
CA TYR A 411 12.40 -3.62 -3.77
C TYR A 411 13.65 -4.47 -4.10
N ARG A 412 13.56 -5.39 -5.08
CA ARG A 412 14.71 -6.18 -5.53
C ARG A 412 15.75 -5.34 -6.25
N GLU A 413 15.30 -4.50 -7.18
CA GLU A 413 16.18 -3.59 -7.94
C GLU A 413 16.82 -2.57 -6.99
N GLU A 414 16.03 -1.96 -6.11
CA GLU A 414 16.51 -1.04 -5.09
C GLU A 414 17.55 -1.68 -4.17
N SER A 415 17.30 -2.91 -3.69
CA SER A 415 18.27 -3.63 -2.88
C SER A 415 19.59 -3.87 -3.61
N ALA A 416 19.55 -4.24 -4.90
CA ALA A 416 20.76 -4.51 -5.67
C ALA A 416 21.58 -3.23 -5.91
N GLU A 417 20.91 -2.12 -6.19
CA GLU A 417 21.58 -0.82 -6.35
C GLU A 417 22.15 -0.28 -5.03
N VAL A 418 21.46 -0.48 -3.90
CA VAL A 418 22.01 -0.15 -2.58
C VAL A 418 23.25 -1.02 -2.27
N GLU A 419 23.27 -2.30 -2.63
CA GLU A 419 24.47 -3.14 -2.47
C GLU A 419 25.66 -2.62 -3.29
N LYS A 420 25.43 -2.26 -4.55
CA LYS A 420 26.47 -1.63 -5.40
C LYS A 420 26.97 -0.31 -4.84
N LEU A 421 26.09 0.48 -4.18
CA LEU A 421 26.48 1.71 -3.50
C LEU A 421 27.37 1.40 -2.29
N ILE A 422 26.99 0.44 -1.44
CA ILE A 422 27.77 0.05 -0.27
C ILE A 422 29.16 -0.42 -0.68
N GLU A 423 29.27 -1.26 -1.71
CA GLU A 423 30.57 -1.75 -2.18
C GLU A 423 31.47 -0.62 -2.66
N HIS A 424 30.94 0.26 -3.51
CA HIS A 424 31.66 1.44 -3.97
C HIS A 424 32.14 2.35 -2.80
N LEU A 425 31.34 2.50 -1.74
CA LEU A 425 31.74 3.26 -0.56
C LEU A 425 32.81 2.56 0.28
N LYS A 426 32.79 1.22 0.34
CA LYS A 426 33.83 0.40 1.00
C LYS A 426 35.16 0.52 0.27
N ASP A 427 35.16 0.34 -1.05
CA ASP A 427 36.36 0.48 -1.90
C ASP A 427 37.00 1.86 -1.72
N ARG A 428 36.18 2.91 -1.76
CA ARG A 428 36.64 4.29 -1.52
C ARG A 428 37.22 4.47 -0.11
N ASN A 429 36.55 3.94 0.92
CA ASN A 429 37.05 4.06 2.30
C ASN A 429 38.38 3.31 2.48
N GLN A 430 38.56 2.18 1.78
CA GLN A 430 39.83 1.48 1.76
C GLN A 430 40.92 2.33 1.09
N ARG A 431 40.61 2.96 -0.05
CA ARG A 431 41.51 3.88 -0.73
C ARG A 431 41.95 5.05 0.16
N ASP A 432 41.02 5.65 0.91
CA ASP A 432 41.35 6.70 1.89
C ASP A 432 42.37 6.20 2.93
N ASN A 433 42.15 5.00 3.49
CA ASN A 433 43.04 4.42 4.48
C ASN A 433 44.43 4.12 3.91
N ASP A 434 44.49 3.66 2.66
CA ASP A 434 45.76 3.39 1.98
C ASP A 434 46.56 4.70 1.77
N CYS A 435 45.88 5.79 1.38
CA CYS A 435 46.48 7.11 1.26
C CYS A 435 46.97 7.66 2.62
N GLU A 436 46.18 7.50 3.69
CA GLU A 436 46.60 7.89 5.05
C GLU A 436 47.83 7.12 5.52
N LYS A 437 47.87 5.81 5.22
CA LYS A 437 49.00 4.96 5.56
C LYS A 437 50.27 5.38 4.81
N GLU A 438 50.15 5.69 3.52
CA GLU A 438 51.27 6.19 2.73
C GLU A 438 51.85 7.50 3.30
N ILE A 439 50.98 8.45 3.68
CA ILE A 439 51.42 9.70 4.33
C ILE A 439 52.08 9.42 5.68
N PHE A 440 51.53 8.50 6.47
CA PHE A 440 52.07 8.13 7.76
C PHE A 440 53.48 7.53 7.64
N ASP A 441 53.68 6.60 6.70
CA ASP A 441 54.96 5.93 6.49
C ASP A 441 56.05 6.94 6.04
N ILE A 442 55.72 7.88 5.15
CA ILE A 442 56.66 8.93 4.71
C ILE A 442 56.97 9.91 5.86
N ARG A 443 55.95 10.28 6.65
CA ARG A 443 56.15 11.14 7.84
C ARG A 443 57.08 10.48 8.86
N LEU A 444 56.92 9.19 9.09
CA LEU A 444 57.77 8.42 10.01
C LEU A 444 59.23 8.46 9.56
N GLN A 445 59.52 8.26 8.26
CA GLN A 445 60.88 8.35 7.72
C GLN A 445 61.50 9.76 7.88
N MET A 446 60.68 10.81 7.70
CA MET A 446 61.11 12.19 7.92
C MET A 446 61.46 12.43 9.40
N GLU A 447 60.64 11.96 10.34
CA GLU A 447 60.85 12.12 11.78
C GLU A 447 62.06 11.31 12.28
N GLU A 448 62.27 10.09 11.77
CA GLU A 448 63.50 9.32 12.02
C GLU A 448 64.76 10.08 11.57
N SER A 449 64.69 10.74 10.41
CA SER A 449 65.81 11.55 9.91
C SER A 449 66.07 12.79 10.77
N ASP A 450 65.01 13.45 11.26
CA ASP A 450 65.11 14.62 12.14
C ASP A 450 65.71 14.27 13.50
N THR A 451 65.26 13.16 14.11
CA THR A 451 65.83 12.67 15.37
C THR A 451 67.32 12.34 15.24
N GLU A 452 67.74 11.77 14.11
CA GLU A 452 69.14 11.50 13.83
C GLU A 452 69.97 12.78 13.67
N VAL A 453 69.43 13.81 12.99
CA VAL A 453 70.06 15.14 12.90
C VAL A 453 70.20 15.79 14.28
N LYS A 454 69.18 15.72 15.14
CA LYS A 454 69.22 16.24 16.52
C LYS A 454 70.29 15.52 17.35
N ARG A 455 70.37 14.19 17.23
CA ARG A 455 71.36 13.35 17.93
C ARG A 455 72.79 13.70 17.49
N LEU A 456 73.05 13.76 16.19
CA LEU A 456 74.37 14.12 15.65
C LEU A 456 74.75 15.56 15.97
N THR A 457 73.81 16.51 15.91
CA THR A 457 74.04 17.91 16.29
C THR A 457 74.51 18.00 17.75
N SER A 458 73.83 17.31 18.66
CA SER A 458 74.21 17.27 20.08
C SER A 458 75.61 16.67 20.28
N LYS A 459 75.94 15.60 19.55
CA LYS A 459 77.28 14.99 19.58
C LYS A 459 78.37 15.94 19.09
N VAL A 460 78.15 16.60 17.95
CA VAL A 460 79.08 17.58 17.38
C VAL A 460 79.31 18.74 18.35
N MET A 461 78.25 19.27 18.96
CA MET A 461 78.37 20.34 19.97
C MET A 461 79.20 19.92 21.18
N HIS A 462 78.99 18.69 21.68
CA HIS A 462 79.75 18.16 22.80
C HIS A 462 81.24 17.95 22.45
N ASP A 463 81.55 17.39 21.27
CA ASP A 463 82.93 17.21 20.83
C ASP A 463 83.62 18.56 20.53
N GLN A 464 82.89 19.55 20.00
CA GLN A 464 83.39 20.91 19.78
C GLN A 464 83.78 21.61 21.10
N GLN A 465 82.97 21.44 22.15
CA GLN A 465 83.25 21.97 23.48
C GLN A 465 84.46 21.27 24.12
N THR A 466 84.52 19.94 23.99
CA THR A 466 85.66 19.14 24.47
C THR A 466 86.95 19.57 23.77
N TYR A 467 86.93 19.71 22.44
CA TYR A 467 88.04 20.20 21.64
C TYR A 467 88.52 21.58 22.09
N SER A 468 87.59 22.52 22.30
CA SER A 468 87.91 23.88 22.78
C SER A 468 88.56 23.87 24.15
N THR A 469 88.08 23.03 25.07
CA THR A 469 88.62 22.90 26.43
C THR A 469 90.06 22.37 26.40
N ILE A 470 90.33 21.31 25.64
CA ILE A 470 91.68 20.73 25.54
C ILE A 470 92.64 21.69 24.83
N LYS A 471 92.16 22.41 23.82
CA LYS A 471 92.96 23.45 23.15
C LYS A 471 93.37 24.55 24.12
N GLN A 472 92.46 24.97 25.01
CA GLN A 472 92.75 25.93 26.06
C GLN A 472 93.76 25.38 27.09
N ASP A 473 93.64 24.12 27.48
CA ASP A 473 94.59 23.45 28.38
C ASP A 473 96.00 23.43 27.77
N ILE A 474 96.13 23.05 26.49
CA ILE A 474 97.41 23.06 25.76
C ILE A 474 98.00 24.48 25.74
N SER A 475 97.20 25.49 25.38
CA SER A 475 97.65 26.89 25.38
C SER A 475 98.13 27.34 26.77
N THR A 476 97.46 26.89 27.83
CA THR A 476 97.87 27.19 29.22
C THR A 476 99.22 26.56 29.53
N ILE A 477 99.43 25.29 29.17
CA ILE A 477 100.73 24.62 29.36
C ILE A 477 101.84 25.28 28.53
N ASP A 478 101.56 25.62 27.27
CA ASP A 478 102.49 26.29 26.37
C ASP A 478 102.96 27.66 26.91
N THR A 479 102.13 28.36 27.69
CA THR A 479 102.54 29.60 28.40
C THR A 479 103.32 29.34 29.69
N GLN A 480 103.03 28.26 30.41
CA GLN A 480 103.68 27.93 31.69
C GLN A 480 105.11 27.41 31.50
N ILE A 481 105.37 26.64 30.44
CA ILE A 481 106.68 26.02 30.20
C ILE A 481 107.81 27.09 30.10
N PRO A 482 107.71 28.14 29.28
CA PRO A 482 108.74 29.17 29.19
C PRO A 482 108.98 29.91 30.51
N ALA A 483 107.92 30.21 31.27
CA ALA A 483 108.03 30.87 32.57
C ALA A 483 108.78 30.00 33.59
N LEU A 484 108.50 28.68 33.62
CA LEU A 484 109.23 27.73 34.47
C LEU A 484 110.66 27.52 33.99
N GLU A 485 110.92 27.57 32.68
CA GLU A 485 112.28 27.52 32.13
C GLU A 485 113.12 28.72 32.55
N GLU A 486 112.54 29.92 32.56
CA GLU A 486 113.18 31.14 33.05
C GLU A 486 113.45 31.05 34.56
N GLN A 487 112.47 30.62 35.36
CA GLN A 487 112.67 30.36 36.79
C GLN A 487 113.75 29.30 37.05
N LYS A 488 113.83 28.26 36.22
CA LYS A 488 114.89 27.24 36.29
C LYS A 488 116.25 27.87 36.03
N LYS A 489 116.39 28.72 35.00
CA LYS A 489 117.64 29.44 34.69
C LYS A 489 118.06 30.32 35.87
N LEU A 490 117.12 31.04 36.49
CA LEU A 490 117.37 31.87 37.68
C LEU A 490 117.82 31.03 38.88
N ALA A 491 117.19 29.89 39.15
CA ALA A 491 117.58 28.98 40.23
C ALA A 491 118.97 28.36 40.01
N VAL A 492 119.32 28.00 38.77
CA VAL A 492 120.68 27.55 38.40
C VAL A 492 121.70 28.67 38.60
N ALA A 493 121.40 29.90 38.17
CA ALA A 493 122.26 31.06 38.37
C ALA A 493 122.47 31.38 39.87
N GLY A 494 121.43 31.21 40.69
CA GLY A 494 121.47 31.33 42.15
C GLY A 494 122.10 30.14 42.89
N ARG A 495 122.61 29.12 42.17
CA ARG A 495 123.17 27.87 42.72
C ARG A 495 122.21 27.03 43.58
N ASP A 496 120.89 27.23 43.46
CA ASP A 496 119.87 26.37 44.08
C ASP A 496 119.51 25.20 43.17
N PHE A 497 120.40 24.21 43.13
CA PHE A 497 120.25 23.03 42.27
C PHE A 497 119.06 22.14 42.66
N LYS A 498 118.61 22.17 43.93
CA LYS A 498 117.44 21.40 44.38
C LYS A 498 116.16 21.98 43.78
N SER A 499 116.00 23.29 43.81
CA SER A 499 114.86 23.96 43.19
C SER A 499 114.92 23.90 41.66
N ALA A 500 116.11 24.03 41.06
CA ALA A 500 116.29 23.82 39.62
C ALA A 500 115.93 22.39 39.17
N GLY A 501 116.29 21.35 39.95
CA GLY A 501 115.92 19.96 39.67
C GLY A 501 114.42 19.71 39.77
N ARG A 502 113.74 20.30 40.76
CA ARG A 502 112.27 20.25 40.88
C ARG A 502 111.58 20.93 39.69
N LEU A 503 112.07 22.11 39.28
CA LEU A 503 111.56 22.82 38.11
C LEU A 503 111.79 22.04 36.81
N ALA A 504 112.95 21.39 36.65
CA ALA A 504 113.24 20.52 35.50
C ALA A 504 112.27 19.33 35.39
N ASN A 505 112.00 18.64 36.51
CA ASN A 505 111.00 17.56 36.54
C ASN A 505 109.61 18.09 36.21
N ARG A 506 109.21 19.23 36.78
CA ARG A 506 107.91 19.84 36.50
C ARG A 506 107.75 20.24 35.02
N ILE A 507 108.79 20.78 34.39
CA ILE A 507 108.80 21.07 32.96
C ILE A 507 108.63 19.78 32.15
N LYS A 508 109.36 18.72 32.50
CA LYS A 508 109.26 17.42 31.83
C LYS A 508 107.85 16.81 31.96
N ASP A 509 107.24 16.87 33.14
CA ASP A 509 105.88 16.38 33.38
C ASP A 509 104.84 17.18 32.59
N LEU A 510 104.99 18.51 32.54
CA LEU A 510 104.14 19.39 31.73
C LEU A 510 104.30 19.13 30.24
N GLN A 511 105.52 18.88 29.75
CA GLN A 511 105.77 18.49 28.36
C GLN A 511 105.11 17.15 28.02
N SER A 512 105.24 16.12 28.89
CA SER A 512 104.55 14.84 28.69
C SER A 512 103.03 15.04 28.64
N THR A 513 102.48 15.82 29.57
CA THR A 513 101.04 16.13 29.62
C THR A 513 100.61 16.87 28.35
N ARG A 514 101.41 17.83 27.87
CA ARG A 514 101.14 18.58 26.64
C ARG A 514 101.12 17.69 25.41
N ASP A 515 102.08 16.78 25.28
CA ASP A 515 102.15 15.85 24.15
C ASP A 515 101.00 14.83 24.17
N GLU A 516 100.64 14.31 25.34
CA GLU A 516 99.44 13.47 25.52
C GLU A 516 98.17 14.22 25.14
N ARG A 517 98.01 15.47 25.61
CA ARG A 517 96.86 16.32 25.26
C ARG A 517 96.83 16.66 23.79
N THR A 518 97.99 16.88 23.15
CA THR A 518 98.10 17.15 21.71
C THR A 518 97.66 15.94 20.90
N LYS A 519 98.13 14.73 21.25
CA LYS A 519 97.67 13.48 20.61
C LYS A 519 96.17 13.25 20.79
N PHE A 520 95.64 13.52 21.98
CA PHE A 520 94.21 13.42 22.25
C PHE A 520 93.39 14.46 21.48
N LEU A 521 93.91 15.69 21.33
CA LEU A 521 93.27 16.74 20.51
C LEU A 521 93.22 16.33 19.04
N GLU A 522 94.28 15.72 18.51
CA GLU A 522 94.35 15.26 17.12
C GLU A 522 93.36 14.12 16.83
N THR A 523 93.23 13.14 17.74
CA THR A 523 92.21 12.10 17.62
C THR A 523 90.80 12.66 17.75
N LYS A 524 90.58 13.64 18.64
CA LYS A 524 89.30 14.35 18.76
C LYS A 524 88.98 15.19 17.53
N ARG A 525 89.96 15.83 16.90
CA ARG A 525 89.79 16.55 15.63
C ARG A 525 89.31 15.62 14.52
N ALA A 526 89.96 14.48 14.35
CA ALA A 526 89.56 13.48 13.35
C ALA A 526 88.19 12.84 13.64
N SER A 527 87.80 12.73 14.92
CA SER A 527 86.43 12.33 15.28
C SER A 527 85.40 13.40 14.94
N LEU A 528 85.68 14.65 15.31
CA LEU A 528 84.80 15.79 15.07
C LEU A 528 84.56 16.02 13.57
N GLU A 529 85.59 15.87 12.75
CA GLU A 529 85.48 15.97 11.29
C GLU A 529 84.55 14.89 10.71
N ARG A 530 84.71 13.62 11.13
CA ARG A 530 83.81 12.53 10.75
C ARG A 530 82.36 12.76 11.20
N ASP A 531 82.18 13.27 12.42
CA ASP A 531 80.84 13.55 12.96
C ASP A 531 80.18 14.76 12.25
N GLN A 532 80.97 15.76 11.84
CA GLN A 532 80.49 16.87 11.01
C GLN A 532 80.10 16.41 9.60
N GLU A 533 80.88 15.53 8.97
CA GLU A 533 80.51 14.93 7.69
C GLU A 533 79.24 14.09 7.78
N SER A 534 79.13 13.27 8.83
CA SER A 534 77.92 12.48 9.11
C SER A 534 76.71 13.39 9.31
N LEU A 535 76.85 14.49 10.06
CA LEU A 535 75.80 15.47 10.26
C LEU A 535 75.38 16.15 8.94
N LYS A 536 76.34 16.50 8.06
CA LYS A 536 76.02 17.04 6.73
C LYS A 536 75.25 16.04 5.88
N ALA A 537 75.64 14.76 5.89
CA ALA A 537 74.94 13.70 5.18
C ALA A 537 73.51 13.50 5.71
N SER A 538 73.33 13.41 7.03
CA SER A 538 72.00 13.26 7.63
C SER A 538 71.10 14.47 7.40
N ARG A 539 71.65 15.70 7.40
CA ARG A 539 70.88 16.91 7.03
C ARG A 539 70.39 16.86 5.59
N LYS A 540 71.22 16.37 4.66
CA LYS A 540 70.83 16.18 3.27
C LYS A 540 69.70 15.14 3.14
N ILE A 541 69.77 14.03 3.88
CA ILE A 541 68.70 13.02 3.92
C ILE A 541 67.40 13.61 4.48
N LEU A 542 67.47 14.41 5.56
CA LEU A 542 66.31 15.10 6.11
C LEU A 542 65.68 16.06 5.10
N GLU A 543 66.48 16.82 4.37
CA GLU A 543 66.00 17.72 3.31
C GLU A 543 65.31 16.93 2.18
N GLU A 544 65.92 15.84 1.70
CA GLU A 544 65.33 14.94 0.70
C GLU A 544 64.03 14.28 1.18
N ASN A 545 63.94 13.89 2.45
CA ASN A 545 62.72 13.30 3.01
C ASN A 545 61.63 14.36 3.26
N THR A 546 62.02 15.59 3.59
CA THR A 546 61.09 16.72 3.73
C THR A 546 60.48 17.10 2.37
N THR A 547 61.27 17.13 1.30
CA THR A 547 60.76 17.38 -0.05
C THR A 547 59.86 16.24 -0.53
N LYS A 548 60.26 14.97 -0.34
CA LYS A 548 59.41 13.81 -0.63
C LYS A 548 58.08 13.86 0.12
N PHE A 549 58.09 14.24 1.40
CA PHE A 549 56.87 14.39 2.19
C PHE A 549 55.95 15.47 1.61
N ALA A 550 56.49 16.66 1.32
CA ALA A 550 55.70 17.76 0.74
C ALA A 550 55.11 17.39 -0.64
N GLU A 551 55.90 16.74 -1.50
CA GLU A 551 55.46 16.25 -2.81
C GLU A 551 54.39 15.17 -2.68
N ALA A 552 54.57 14.20 -1.79
CA ALA A 552 53.61 13.12 -1.56
C ALA A 552 52.28 13.66 -1.00
N VAL A 553 52.31 14.56 -0.03
CA VAL A 553 51.11 15.21 0.53
C VAL A 553 50.34 15.96 -0.56
N LYS A 554 51.04 16.70 -1.42
CA LYS A 554 50.40 17.42 -2.54
C LYS A 554 49.82 16.45 -3.58
N ARG A 555 50.61 15.46 -3.99
CA ARG A 555 50.20 14.46 -4.99
C ARG A 555 48.98 13.67 -4.53
N ILE A 556 49.04 13.08 -3.33
CA ILE A 556 47.93 12.30 -2.74
C ILE A 556 46.70 13.19 -2.57
N GLY A 557 46.87 14.43 -2.12
CA GLY A 557 45.77 15.38 -2.03
C GLY A 557 45.09 15.61 -3.37
N SER A 558 45.84 15.90 -4.44
CA SER A 558 45.31 16.13 -5.79
C SER A 558 44.63 14.88 -6.35
N GLU A 559 45.28 13.71 -6.29
CA GLU A 559 44.71 12.43 -6.75
C GLU A 559 43.39 12.13 -6.03
N LEU A 560 43.37 12.26 -4.69
CA LEU A 560 42.16 12.02 -3.90
C LEU A 560 41.06 13.05 -4.21
N GLY A 561 41.43 14.31 -4.43
CA GLY A 561 40.48 15.35 -4.83
C GLY A 561 39.78 15.05 -6.15
N GLU A 562 40.54 14.58 -7.15
CA GLU A 562 40.03 14.18 -8.47
C GLU A 562 39.16 12.92 -8.38
N GLU A 563 39.64 11.87 -7.70
CA GLU A 563 38.91 10.62 -7.47
C GLU A 563 37.56 10.89 -6.76
N LEU A 564 37.54 11.75 -5.74
CA LEU A 564 36.31 12.12 -5.03
C LEU A 564 35.34 12.92 -5.92
N GLN A 565 35.86 13.80 -6.78
CA GLN A 565 35.03 14.58 -7.71
C GLN A 565 34.39 13.69 -8.78
N GLU A 566 35.13 12.72 -9.32
CA GLU A 566 34.60 11.73 -10.26
C GLU A 566 33.52 10.89 -9.58
N SER A 567 33.81 10.40 -8.37
CA SER A 567 32.86 9.62 -7.58
C SER A 567 31.59 10.41 -7.24
N LEU A 568 31.70 11.71 -6.93
CA LEU A 568 30.55 12.60 -6.73
C LEU A 568 29.68 12.69 -7.99
N LEU A 569 30.29 12.80 -9.18
CA LEU A 569 29.58 12.82 -10.46
C LEU A 569 28.83 11.49 -10.69
N GLN A 570 29.50 10.36 -10.41
CA GLN A 570 28.89 9.03 -10.52
C GLN A 570 27.69 8.88 -9.56
N LEU A 571 27.81 9.37 -8.32
CA LEU A 571 26.70 9.34 -7.35
C LEU A 571 25.52 10.22 -7.79
N ARG A 572 25.79 11.42 -8.34
CA ARG A 572 24.74 12.30 -8.89
C ARG A 572 24.01 11.66 -10.07
N SER A 573 24.74 11.03 -10.99
CA SER A 573 24.15 10.26 -12.09
C SER A 573 23.28 9.11 -11.59
N ARG A 574 23.74 8.35 -10.58
CA ARG A 574 22.92 7.30 -9.94
C ARG A 574 21.69 7.87 -9.25
N TYR A 575 21.77 9.06 -8.66
CA TYR A 575 20.64 9.73 -8.01
C TYR A 575 19.55 10.11 -9.03
N ASP A 576 19.93 10.60 -10.20
CA ASP A 576 18.99 10.91 -11.28
C ASP A 576 18.27 9.65 -11.76
N VAL A 577 19.00 8.54 -11.95
CA VAL A 577 18.43 7.24 -12.32
C VAL A 577 17.47 6.73 -11.23
N ALA A 578 17.87 6.80 -9.96
CA ALA A 578 17.04 6.40 -8.82
C ALA A 578 15.73 7.21 -8.75
N THR A 579 15.81 8.52 -9.05
CA THR A 579 14.65 9.41 -9.09
C THR A 579 13.70 9.04 -10.23
N GLN A 580 14.23 8.75 -11.42
CA GLN A 580 13.44 8.31 -12.58
C GLN A 580 12.73 6.97 -12.31
N GLN A 581 13.41 6.05 -11.62
CA GLN A 581 12.89 4.72 -11.27
C GLN A 581 12.04 4.70 -9.99
N LYS A 582 11.89 5.85 -9.30
CA LYS A 582 11.14 5.99 -8.03
C LYS A 582 11.65 5.09 -6.90
N LEU A 583 12.97 4.94 -6.81
CA LEU A 583 13.66 4.17 -5.77
C LEU A 583 13.89 5.06 -4.53
N ASN A 584 12.85 5.27 -3.73
CA ASN A 584 12.82 6.30 -2.67
C ASN A 584 13.88 6.12 -1.56
N THR A 585 14.17 4.87 -1.18
CA THR A 585 15.19 4.55 -0.16
C THR A 585 16.57 4.86 -0.73
N LEU A 586 16.84 4.40 -1.95
CA LEU A 586 18.12 4.66 -2.63
C LEU A 586 18.32 6.15 -2.86
N GLN A 587 17.29 6.88 -3.26
CA GLN A 587 17.33 8.33 -3.43
C GLN A 587 17.77 9.04 -2.14
N SER A 588 17.15 8.68 -1.00
CA SER A 588 17.48 9.26 0.30
C SER A 588 18.91 8.95 0.73
N LEU A 589 19.38 7.73 0.49
CA LEU A 589 20.76 7.33 0.77
C LEU A 589 21.75 8.10 -0.11
N LEU A 590 21.52 8.12 -1.43
CA LEU A 590 22.38 8.82 -2.38
C LEU A 590 22.46 10.32 -2.08
N GLN A 591 21.36 10.95 -1.69
CA GLN A 591 21.37 12.36 -1.29
C GLN A 591 22.32 12.62 -0.10
N ASN A 592 22.23 11.78 0.94
CA ASN A 592 23.11 11.88 2.10
C ASN A 592 24.59 11.60 1.72
N GLU A 593 24.85 10.65 0.83
CA GLU A 593 26.20 10.34 0.37
C GLU A 593 26.79 11.45 -0.51
N ILE A 594 25.99 12.08 -1.38
CA ILE A 594 26.39 13.23 -2.19
C ILE A 594 26.82 14.38 -1.27
N GLN A 595 25.98 14.72 -0.29
CA GLN A 595 26.30 15.77 0.68
C GLN A 595 27.55 15.41 1.51
N GLY A 596 27.65 14.15 1.96
CA GLY A 596 28.83 13.65 2.68
C GLY A 596 30.10 13.71 1.83
N MET A 597 30.00 13.48 0.52
CA MET A 597 31.11 13.58 -0.42
C MET A 597 31.54 15.01 -0.66
N GLU A 598 30.61 15.96 -0.79
CA GLU A 598 30.93 17.38 -0.92
C GLU A 598 31.73 17.90 0.28
N TYR A 599 31.33 17.51 1.50
CA TYR A 599 32.09 17.84 2.70
C TYR A 599 33.48 17.21 2.71
N ARG A 600 33.60 15.95 2.27
CA ARG A 600 34.89 15.26 2.17
C ARG A 600 35.82 15.92 1.15
N ILE A 601 35.31 16.31 -0.01
CA ILE A 601 36.07 17.05 -1.04
C ILE A 601 36.61 18.35 -0.45
N ASN A 602 35.76 19.11 0.24
CA ASN A 602 36.17 20.36 0.88
C ASN A 602 37.23 20.10 1.97
N HIS A 603 37.07 19.07 2.78
CA HIS A 603 38.05 18.67 3.79
C HIS A 603 39.42 18.33 3.17
N VAL A 604 39.45 17.53 2.10
CA VAL A 604 40.69 17.19 1.37
C VAL A 604 41.35 18.46 0.84
N ARG A 605 40.60 19.37 0.23
CA ARG A 605 41.13 20.65 -0.27
C ARG A 605 41.82 21.46 0.83
N VAL A 606 41.14 21.64 1.97
CA VAL A 606 41.67 22.41 3.11
C VAL A 606 42.92 21.73 3.70
N ARG A 607 42.82 20.44 3.99
CA ARG A 607 43.90 19.66 4.62
C ARG A 607 45.18 19.66 3.77
N TYR A 608 45.04 19.42 2.46
CA TYR A 608 46.17 19.30 1.55
C TYR A 608 46.57 20.63 0.89
N GLY A 609 45.83 21.72 1.13
CA GLY A 609 46.16 23.03 0.55
C GLY A 609 46.01 23.10 -0.96
N ILE A 610 45.06 22.36 -1.50
CA ILE A 610 44.74 22.38 -2.93
C ILE A 610 43.90 23.64 -3.14
N ALA A 611 44.44 24.61 -3.87
CA ALA A 611 43.75 25.86 -4.16
C ALA A 611 42.38 25.58 -4.80
N THR A 612 41.36 26.30 -4.34
CA THR A 612 40.08 26.37 -5.03
C THR A 612 40.24 27.19 -6.30
N GLU A 613 39.62 26.78 -7.41
CA GLU A 613 39.38 27.67 -8.57
C GLU A 613 38.52 28.91 -8.21
N GLU A 614 38.12 29.06 -6.94
CA GLU A 614 37.36 30.19 -6.38
C GLU A 614 38.15 31.04 -5.36
N ASP A 615 39.49 31.08 -5.42
CA ASP A 615 40.27 32.15 -4.77
C ASP A 615 40.82 33.12 -5.83
N PRO A 616 40.16 34.28 -6.07
CA PRO A 616 40.80 35.43 -6.72
C PRO A 616 41.82 36.13 -5.81
#